data_AF-A0A3D3BWG6-F1
#
_entry.id   AF-A0A3D3BWG6-F1
#
_cell.length_a   1.000
_cell.length_b   1.000
_cell.length_c   1.000
_cell.angle_alpha   90.00
_cell.angle_beta   90.00
_cell.angle_gamma   90.00
#
_symmetry.space_group_name_H-M   'P 1'
#
loop_
_entity.id
_entity.type
_entity.pdbx_description
1 polymer ?
#
loop_
_entity_poly.entity_id
_entity_poly.type
_entity_poly.pdbx_seq_one_letter_code
_entity_poly.pdbx_strand_id
1 'polypeptide(L)'
;MSEPQRLADAAKSEWELNFDTVGDPHQEIAGQCKERGWLELFVNEQTSFIISTDERLSHPKGYFQPGVLGIDINKRILYRWRSVPTRANIGGASERPTASYIYKKLTESLEQTASNLDALLDSEPELDSKSRPLPVFVALLMANGWFIRPVPFLLN
;
A
#
# COMPACT_ATOMS: atom_id res chain seq x y z
N MET A 1 -3.87 -8.54 6.21
CA MET A 1 -3.38 -8.90 7.55
C MET A 1 -1.98 -8.32 7.68
N SER A 2 -1.62 -7.79 8.84
CA SER A 2 -0.21 -7.49 9.12
C SER A 2 0.38 -8.73 9.78
N GLU A 3 1.57 -9.12 9.35
CA GLU A 3 2.17 -10.40 9.73
C GLU A 3 2.79 -10.33 11.14
N PRO A 4 2.84 -11.44 11.91
CA PRO A 4 3.50 -11.50 13.21
C PRO A 4 5.01 -11.23 13.11
N GLN A 5 5.62 -10.81 14.22
CA GLN A 5 7.06 -10.52 14.30
C GLN A 5 7.94 -11.64 13.73
N ARG A 6 7.59 -12.91 13.96
CA ARG A 6 8.32 -14.07 13.41
C ARG A 6 8.50 -14.01 11.88
N LEU A 7 7.49 -13.52 11.15
CA LEU A 7 7.57 -13.39 9.69
C LEU A 7 8.37 -12.15 9.28
N ALA A 8 8.30 -11.07 10.05
CA ALA A 8 9.15 -9.90 9.87
C ALA A 8 10.64 -10.24 10.08
N ASP A 9 10.96 -11.05 11.08
CA ASP A 9 12.32 -11.54 11.36
C ASP A 9 12.81 -12.48 10.25
N ALA A 10 11.95 -13.37 9.77
CA ALA A 10 12.25 -14.25 8.65
C ALA A 10 12.58 -13.43 7.38
N ALA A 11 11.76 -12.43 7.06
CA ALA A 11 12.01 -11.53 5.92
C ALA A 11 13.32 -10.74 6.08
N LYS A 12 13.63 -10.25 7.29
CA LYS A 12 14.91 -9.59 7.59
C LYS A 12 16.10 -10.49 7.30
N SER A 13 16.03 -11.75 7.73
CA SER A 13 17.09 -12.73 7.50
C SER A 13 17.19 -13.16 6.03
N GLU A 14 16.07 -13.42 5.36
CA GLU A 14 16.03 -13.92 3.99
C GLU A 14 16.45 -12.86 2.98
N TRP A 15 16.08 -11.60 3.22
CA TRP A 15 16.41 -10.48 2.33
C TRP A 15 17.65 -9.70 2.78
N GLU A 16 18.36 -10.19 3.80
CA GLU A 16 19.60 -9.61 4.34
C GLU A 16 19.45 -8.10 4.68
N LEU A 17 18.30 -7.74 5.27
CA LEU A 17 17.99 -6.34 5.56
C LEU A 17 18.87 -5.83 6.71
N ASN A 18 19.49 -4.67 6.49
CA ASN A 18 20.35 -3.99 7.45
C ASN A 18 19.61 -3.03 8.39
N PHE A 19 18.27 -3.12 8.44
CA PHE A 19 17.40 -2.32 9.29
C PHE A 19 16.43 -3.22 10.06
N ASP A 20 15.80 -2.65 11.08
CA ASP A 20 14.82 -3.39 11.89
C ASP A 20 13.51 -3.58 11.16
N THR A 21 12.97 -4.80 11.28
CA THR A 21 11.66 -5.17 10.77
C THR A 21 10.73 -5.37 11.96
N VAL A 22 9.52 -4.83 11.86
CA VAL A 22 8.52 -4.90 12.92
C VAL A 22 7.26 -5.54 12.36
N GLY A 23 6.84 -6.65 12.94
CA GLY A 23 5.53 -7.23 12.71
C GLY A 23 4.49 -6.51 13.57
N ASP A 24 3.42 -6.03 12.95
CA ASP A 24 2.37 -5.27 13.64
C ASP A 24 1.00 -5.98 13.50
N PRO A 25 0.83 -7.19 14.06
CA PRO A 25 -0.35 -8.02 13.80
C PRO A 25 -1.65 -7.37 14.29
N HIS A 26 -1.57 -6.46 15.27
CA HIS A 26 -2.72 -5.74 15.82
C HIS A 26 -2.98 -4.40 15.15
N GLN A 27 -2.13 -3.97 14.20
CA GLN A 27 -2.26 -2.76 13.40
C GLN A 27 -2.12 -1.46 14.22
N GLU A 28 -1.33 -1.50 15.28
CA GLU A 28 -1.13 -0.38 16.21
C GLU A 28 -0.33 0.76 15.57
N ILE A 29 0.63 0.45 14.71
CA ILE A 29 1.45 1.46 14.02
C ILE A 29 0.57 2.27 13.07
N ALA A 30 -0.25 1.58 12.27
CA ALA A 30 -1.19 2.22 11.36
C ALA A 30 -2.23 3.07 12.12
N GLY A 31 -2.74 2.56 13.25
CA GLY A 31 -3.65 3.29 14.14
C GLY A 31 -3.03 4.59 14.67
N GLN A 32 -1.83 4.52 15.23
CA GLN A 32 -1.12 5.70 15.75
C GLN A 32 -0.78 6.72 14.66
N CYS A 33 -0.39 6.26 13.46
CA CYS A 33 -0.12 7.15 12.33
C CYS A 33 -1.38 7.92 11.90
N LYS A 34 -2.54 7.26 11.91
CA LYS A 34 -3.83 7.90 11.63
C LYS A 34 -4.20 8.90 12.73
N GLU A 35 -4.12 8.51 14.00
CA GLU A 35 -4.45 9.37 15.15
C GLU A 35 -3.61 10.65 15.20
N ARG A 36 -2.35 10.57 14.78
CA ARG A 36 -1.44 11.72 14.70
C ARG A 36 -1.58 12.54 13.42
N GLY A 37 -2.43 12.14 12.49
CA GLY A 37 -2.58 12.80 11.19
C GLY A 37 -1.36 12.63 10.26
N TRP A 38 -0.49 11.65 10.54
CA TRP A 38 0.72 11.41 9.76
C TRP A 38 0.41 10.75 8.43
N LEU A 39 -0.26 9.60 8.48
CA LEU A 39 -0.68 8.85 7.30
C LEU A 39 -1.87 7.95 7.66
N GLU A 40 -2.94 8.06 6.89
CA GLU A 40 -4.09 7.16 6.98
C GLU A 40 -4.10 6.25 5.74
N LEU A 41 -4.01 4.94 5.95
CA LEU A 41 -4.11 3.94 4.91
C LEU A 41 -5.58 3.57 4.65
N PHE A 42 -5.91 3.28 3.39
CA PHE A 42 -7.24 2.76 3.05
C PHE A 42 -7.38 1.31 3.48
N VAL A 43 -8.54 0.98 4.04
CA VAL A 43 -8.94 -0.40 4.37
C VAL A 43 -9.96 -0.85 3.32
N ASN A 44 -9.86 -2.10 2.84
CA ASN A 44 -10.79 -2.67 1.84
C ASN A 44 -12.29 -2.52 2.18
N GLU A 45 -12.67 -2.48 3.46
CA GLU A 45 -14.06 -2.20 3.90
C GLU A 45 -14.57 -0.82 3.45
N GLN A 46 -13.67 0.13 3.22
CA GLN A 46 -13.97 1.50 2.77
C GLN A 46 -14.19 1.59 1.26
N THR A 47 -14.08 0.48 0.53
CA THR A 47 -14.24 0.43 -0.93
C THR A 47 -15.32 -0.56 -1.31
N SER A 48 -16.48 -0.04 -1.71
CA SER A 48 -17.65 -0.82 -2.15
C SER A 48 -17.40 -1.76 -3.35
N PHE A 49 -16.25 -1.62 -4.03
CA PHE A 49 -15.84 -2.44 -5.15
C PHE A 49 -14.80 -3.52 -4.81
N ILE A 50 -14.20 -3.50 -3.61
CA ILE A 50 -13.31 -4.58 -3.13
C ILE A 50 -14.18 -5.59 -2.39
N ILE A 51 -14.89 -6.41 -3.15
CA ILE A 51 -15.72 -7.48 -2.61
C ILE A 51 -14.81 -8.72 -2.50
N SER A 52 -14.16 -8.94 -1.35
CA SER A 52 -13.59 -10.26 -1.08
C SER A 52 -14.76 -11.19 -0.74
N THR A 53 -15.16 -12.03 -1.68
CA THR A 53 -16.22 -13.05 -1.50
C THR A 53 -15.76 -14.28 -0.73
N ASP A 54 -14.49 -14.32 -0.29
CA ASP A 54 -13.94 -15.41 0.52
C ASP A 54 -13.85 -14.98 1.98
N GLU A 55 -14.77 -15.48 2.81
CA GLU A 55 -14.78 -15.28 4.27
C GLU A 55 -13.50 -15.77 4.96
N ARG A 56 -12.72 -16.66 4.32
CA ARG A 56 -11.42 -17.12 4.86
C ARG A 56 -10.32 -16.09 4.68
N LEU A 57 -10.50 -15.17 3.74
CA LEU A 57 -9.65 -14.02 3.53
C LEU A 57 -10.20 -12.78 4.23
N SER A 58 -11.44 -12.75 4.73
CA SER A 58 -11.92 -11.56 5.45
C SER A 58 -11.27 -11.45 6.83
N HIS A 59 -10.40 -10.45 7.00
CA HIS A 59 -9.83 -10.13 8.31
C HIS A 59 -10.79 -9.16 9.03
N PRO A 60 -11.01 -9.29 10.36
CA PRO A 60 -11.95 -8.43 11.11
C PRO A 60 -11.66 -6.92 11.07
N LYS A 61 -10.46 -6.54 10.62
CA LYS A 61 -10.01 -5.15 10.45
C LYS A 61 -9.67 -4.80 8.99
N GLY A 62 -10.01 -5.68 8.05
CA GLY A 62 -9.69 -5.54 6.64
C GLY A 62 -8.21 -5.62 6.26
N TYR A 63 -7.93 -5.30 5.00
CA TYR A 63 -6.58 -5.20 4.41
C TYR A 63 -6.25 -3.75 4.12
N PHE A 64 -5.10 -3.30 4.62
CA PHE A 64 -4.58 -1.99 4.24
C PHE A 64 -3.98 -2.02 2.84
N GLN A 65 -4.28 -0.96 2.09
CA GLN A 65 -3.45 -0.57 0.96
C GLN A 65 -2.09 -0.09 1.46
N PRO A 66 -0.99 -0.36 0.74
CA PRO A 66 0.35 0.02 1.19
C PRO A 66 0.50 1.54 1.25
N GLY A 67 1.47 1.99 2.05
CA GLY A 67 1.89 3.38 2.11
C GLY A 67 3.34 3.50 2.53
N VAL A 68 3.87 4.71 2.37
CA VAL A 68 5.24 5.07 2.73
C VAL A 68 5.16 6.31 3.61
N LEU A 69 5.86 6.29 4.73
CA LEU A 69 5.99 7.42 5.64
C LEU A 69 7.47 7.60 5.98
N GLY A 70 8.00 8.78 5.71
CA GLY A 70 9.32 9.20 6.15
C GLY A 70 9.19 10.31 7.19
N ILE A 71 9.83 10.12 8.34
CA ILE A 71 9.83 11.07 9.46
C ILE A 71 11.26 11.30 9.94
N ASP A 72 11.56 12.51 10.40
CA ASP A 72 12.83 12.81 11.05
C ASP A 72 12.78 12.53 12.57
N ILE A 73 13.91 12.74 13.25
CA ILE A 73 14.03 12.55 14.71
C ILE A 73 13.13 13.52 15.51
N ASN A 74 12.74 14.65 14.94
CA ASN A 74 11.84 15.62 15.53
C ASN A 74 10.36 15.31 15.23
N LYS A 75 10.07 14.17 14.58
CA LYS A 75 8.75 13.74 14.12
C LYS A 75 8.16 14.64 13.03
N ARG A 76 8.99 15.43 12.33
CA ARG A 76 8.58 16.14 11.11
C ARG A 76 8.39 15.13 10.00
N ILE A 77 7.30 15.23 9.27
CA ILE A 77 7.01 14.39 8.11
C ILE A 77 7.87 14.89 6.95
N LEU A 78 8.81 14.05 6.51
CA LEU A 78 9.70 14.34 5.38
C LEU A 78 9.09 13.90 4.05
N TYR A 79 8.32 12.82 4.06
CA TYR A 79 7.61 12.29 2.90
C TYR A 79 6.42 11.45 3.36
N ARG A 80 5.32 11.48 2.61
CA ARG A 80 4.22 10.52 2.82
C ARG A 80 3.45 10.24 1.54
N TRP A 81 3.11 8.98 1.35
CA TRP A 81 2.33 8.46 0.24
C TRP A 81 1.45 7.30 0.70
N ARG A 82 0.30 7.13 0.05
CA ARG A 82 -0.55 5.95 0.21
C ARG A 82 -1.08 5.50 -1.14
N SER A 83 -1.24 4.20 -1.30
CA SER A 83 -1.96 3.67 -2.44
C SER A 83 -3.45 3.99 -2.30
N VAL A 84 -4.00 4.62 -3.34
CA VAL A 84 -5.43 4.90 -3.45
C VAL A 84 -6.06 3.75 -4.24
N PRO A 85 -7.04 3.02 -3.66
CA PRO A 85 -7.71 1.96 -4.39
C PRO A 85 -8.51 2.55 -5.56
N THR A 86 -8.23 2.06 -6.76
CA THR A 86 -8.90 2.42 -8.01
C THR A 86 -9.29 1.14 -8.76
N ARG A 87 -10.21 1.21 -9.72
CA ARG A 87 -10.59 0.03 -10.51
C ARG A 87 -9.42 -0.60 -11.28
N ALA A 88 -8.36 0.18 -11.55
CA ALA A 88 -7.16 -0.28 -12.25
C ALA A 88 -6.19 -1.07 -11.37
N ASN A 89 -6.27 -0.93 -10.03
CA ASN A 89 -5.43 -1.66 -9.07
C ASN A 89 -6.22 -2.66 -8.20
N ILE A 90 -7.46 -2.98 -8.60
CA ILE A 90 -8.24 -4.09 -8.02
C ILE A 90 -7.57 -5.41 -8.43
N GLY A 91 -6.84 -6.01 -7.50
CA GLY A 91 -6.10 -7.27 -7.73
C GLY A 91 -4.72 -7.30 -7.10
N GLY A 92 -4.24 -6.16 -6.60
CA GLY A 92 -2.97 -6.06 -5.89
C GLY A 92 -2.36 -4.69 -6.10
N ALA A 93 -1.50 -4.28 -5.16
CA ALA A 93 -0.73 -3.05 -5.23
C ALA A 93 0.34 -3.13 -6.34
N SER A 94 -0.09 -3.02 -7.59
CA SER A 94 0.76 -3.08 -8.78
C SER A 94 1.65 -1.85 -8.93
N GLU A 95 1.35 -0.76 -8.22
CA GLU A 95 2.04 0.51 -8.36
C GLU A 95 2.55 0.97 -7.00
N ARG A 96 3.88 1.16 -6.90
CA ARG A 96 4.54 1.71 -5.71
C ARG A 96 5.53 2.79 -6.14
N PRO A 97 5.74 3.84 -5.33
CA PRO A 97 6.78 4.81 -5.61
C PRO A 97 8.15 4.11 -5.69
N THR A 98 8.98 4.51 -6.65
CA THR A 98 10.34 3.96 -6.77
C THR A 98 11.18 4.34 -5.56
N ALA A 99 12.09 3.45 -5.14
CA ALA A 99 12.99 3.72 -4.02
C ALA A 99 13.86 4.97 -4.26
N SER A 100 14.33 5.18 -5.50
CA SER A 100 15.10 6.36 -5.91
C SER A 100 14.29 7.65 -5.78
N TYR A 101 13.02 7.63 -6.17
CA TYR A 101 12.12 8.78 -6.05
C TYR A 101 11.87 9.13 -4.58
N ILE A 102 11.57 8.13 -3.73
CA ILE A 102 11.37 8.34 -2.29
C ILE A 102 12.64 8.94 -1.67
N TYR A 103 13.81 8.36 -1.95
CA TYR A 103 15.09 8.83 -1.39
C TYR A 103 15.38 10.28 -1.79
N LYS A 104 15.14 10.63 -3.05
CA LYS A 104 15.25 12.01 -3.54
C LYS A 104 14.33 12.95 -2.74
N LYS A 105 13.06 12.60 -2.55
CA LYS A 105 12.10 13.43 -1.79
C LYS A 105 12.47 13.62 -0.33
N LEU A 106 12.97 12.56 0.32
CA LEU A 106 13.47 12.64 1.68
C LEU A 106 14.65 13.61 1.79
N THR A 107 15.61 13.49 0.86
CA THR A 107 16.81 14.35 0.83
C THR A 107 16.44 15.82 0.59
N GLU A 108 15.57 16.10 -0.38
CA GLU A 108 15.06 17.45 -0.65
C GLU A 108 14.36 18.04 0.59
N SER A 109 13.57 17.25 1.31
CA SER A 109 12.83 17.70 2.50
C SER A 109 13.75 17.98 3.69
N LEU A 110 14.82 17.18 3.84
CA LEU A 110 15.86 17.36 4.87
C LEU A 110 16.69 18.63 4.63
N GLU A 111 17.01 18.95 3.38
CA GLU A 111 17.74 20.17 3.01
C GLU A 111 16.91 21.45 3.22
N GLN A 112 15.58 21.34 3.21
CA GLN A 112 14.64 22.44 3.46
C GLN A 112 14.43 22.71 4.96
N THR A 113 15.50 22.67 5.78
CA THR A 113 15.47 22.85 7.24
C THR A 113 14.78 24.15 7.68
N ALA A 114 14.76 25.18 6.81
CA ALA A 114 14.12 26.46 7.10
C ALA A 114 12.58 26.41 7.17
N SER A 115 11.95 25.37 6.61
CA SER A 115 10.49 25.33 6.47
C SER A 115 9.79 24.77 7.72
N ASN A 116 10.38 23.82 8.47
CA ASN A 116 9.73 23.07 9.57
C ASN A 116 8.32 22.50 9.26
N LEU A 117 7.83 22.64 8.03
CA LEU A 117 6.54 22.15 7.61
C LEU A 117 6.63 20.68 7.24
N ASP A 118 5.59 19.95 7.60
CA ASP A 118 5.35 18.58 7.21
C ASP A 118 5.11 18.48 5.69
N ALA A 119 5.65 17.44 5.07
CA ALA A 119 5.39 17.13 3.68
C ALA A 119 3.89 16.85 3.45
N LEU A 120 3.36 17.37 2.35
CA LEU A 120 2.01 17.05 1.90
C LEU A 120 1.94 15.60 1.43
N LEU A 121 0.71 15.07 1.36
CA LEU A 121 0.48 13.75 0.78
C LEU A 121 0.80 13.76 -0.71
N ASP A 122 1.73 12.92 -1.12
CA ASP A 122 2.10 12.78 -2.53
C ASP A 122 1.00 12.06 -3.31
N SER A 123 0.40 12.75 -4.28
CA SER A 123 -0.64 12.20 -5.16
C SER A 123 -0.10 11.73 -6.51
N GLU A 124 1.14 12.08 -6.86
CA GLU A 124 1.74 11.85 -8.18
C GLU A 124 3.19 11.33 -8.07
N PRO A 125 3.42 10.23 -7.33
CA PRO A 125 4.76 9.66 -7.23
C PRO A 125 5.22 9.09 -8.57
N GLU A 126 6.54 8.99 -8.75
CA GLU A 126 7.12 8.16 -9.80
C GLU A 126 6.99 6.69 -9.40
N LEU A 127 6.19 5.92 -10.16
CA LEU A 127 5.85 4.53 -9.85
C LEU A 127 6.78 3.53 -10.54
N ASP A 128 7.04 2.41 -9.87
CA ASP A 128 7.86 1.28 -10.34
C ASP A 128 7.23 0.47 -11.49
N SER A 129 5.92 0.59 -11.65
CA SER A 129 5.19 -0.01 -12.75
C SER A 129 4.03 0.89 -13.17
N LYS A 130 3.59 0.74 -14.43
CA LYS A 130 2.35 1.31 -14.92
C LYS A 130 1.31 0.21 -14.97
N SER A 131 0.12 0.46 -14.43
CA SER A 131 -1.03 -0.42 -14.58
C SER A 131 -1.19 -0.80 -16.05
N ARG A 132 -1.28 -2.11 -16.32
CA ARG A 132 -1.50 -2.59 -17.69
C ARG A 132 -2.89 -2.11 -18.15
N PRO A 133 -3.04 -1.62 -19.40
CA PRO A 133 -4.35 -1.29 -19.93
C PRO A 133 -5.31 -2.46 -19.76
N LEU A 134 -6.55 -2.19 -19.35
CA LEU A 134 -7.56 -3.22 -19.07
C LEU A 134 -7.66 -4.30 -20.17
N PRO A 135 -7.63 -3.97 -21.49
CA PRO A 135 -7.67 -4.99 -22.54
C PRO A 135 -6.47 -5.96 -22.49
N VAL A 136 -5.28 -5.46 -22.16
CA VAL A 136 -4.06 -6.27 -22.04
C VAL A 136 -4.14 -7.17 -20.81
N PHE A 137 -4.65 -6.66 -19.70
CA PHE A 137 -4.89 -7.45 -18.49
C PHE A 137 -5.90 -8.59 -18.75
N VAL A 138 -7.03 -8.29 -19.40
CA VAL A 138 -8.05 -9.30 -19.78
C VAL A 138 -7.47 -10.36 -20.73
N ALA A 139 -6.69 -9.95 -21.73
CA ALA A 139 -6.02 -10.89 -22.64
C ALA A 139 -5.07 -11.84 -21.89
N LEU A 140 -4.33 -11.34 -20.91
CA LEU A 140 -3.45 -12.16 -20.07
C LEU A 140 -4.23 -13.14 -19.18
N LEU A 141 -5.36 -12.72 -18.61
CA LEU A 141 -6.23 -13.63 -17.84
C LEU A 141 -6.76 -14.78 -18.71
N MET A 142 -7.21 -14.46 -19.93
CA MET A 142 -7.65 -15.47 -20.90
C MET A 142 -6.50 -16.39 -21.33
N ALA A 143 -5.31 -15.84 -21.57
CA ALA A 143 -4.13 -16.62 -21.97
C ALA A 143 -3.63 -17.58 -20.88
N ASN A 144 -3.82 -17.24 -19.60
CA ASN A 144 -3.43 -18.09 -18.47
C ASN A 144 -4.54 -19.07 -18.02
N GLY A 145 -5.63 -19.20 -18.79
CA GLY A 145 -6.71 -20.13 -18.46
C GLY A 145 -7.54 -19.73 -17.24
N TRP A 146 -7.42 -18.48 -16.77
CA TRP A 146 -8.28 -17.94 -15.72
C TRP A 146 -9.58 -17.46 -16.35
N PHE A 147 -10.49 -18.40 -16.58
CA PHE A 147 -11.79 -18.11 -17.20
C PHE A 147 -12.59 -17.15 -16.32
N ILE A 148 -12.93 -15.98 -16.87
CA ILE A 148 -14.02 -15.14 -16.37
C ILE A 148 -15.26 -16.04 -16.37
N ARG A 149 -15.70 -16.51 -15.20
CA ARG A 149 -16.96 -17.25 -15.09
C ARG A 149 -18.09 -16.23 -15.20
N PRO A 150 -18.90 -16.26 -16.27
CA PRO A 150 -20.08 -15.41 -16.33
C PRO A 150 -21.01 -15.81 -15.17
N VAL A 151 -21.40 -14.83 -14.36
CA VAL A 151 -22.50 -15.02 -13.40
C VAL A 151 -23.78 -14.98 -14.24
N PRO A 152 -24.62 -16.04 -14.23
CA PRO A 152 -25.85 -16.04 -14.99
C PRO A 152 -26.77 -14.93 -14.47
N PHE A 153 -27.37 -14.16 -15.38
CA PHE A 153 -28.44 -13.25 -15.02
C PHE A 153 -29.62 -14.09 -14.52
N LEU A 154 -29.95 -13.96 -13.23
CA LEU A 154 -31.23 -14.45 -12.71
C LEU A 154 -32.32 -13.54 -13.29
N LEU A 155 -33.05 -14.06 -14.28
CA LEU A 155 -34.31 -13.49 -14.72
C LEU A 155 -35.32 -13.69 -13.58
N ASN A 156 -35.66 -12.60 -12.89
CA ASN A 156 -36.87 -12.54 -12.06
C ASN A 156 -38.09 -12.32 -12.95
#